data_AF-A0AA41H690-F1
#
_entry.id   AF-A0AA41H690-F1
#
_cell.length_a   1.000
_cell.length_b   1.000
_cell.length_c   1.000
_cell.angle_alpha   90.00
_cell.angle_beta   90.00
_cell.angle_gamma   90.00
#
_symmetry.space_group_name_H-M   'P 1'
#
loop_
_entity.id
_entity.type
_entity.pdbx_description
1 polymer ?
#
loop_
_entity_poly.entity_id
_entity_poly.type
_entity_poly.pdbx_seq_one_letter_code
_entity_poly.pdbx_strand_id
1 'polypeptide(L)'
;MEQFGRQRVRGGQYCTLDQAEVDAALVRQGQWEGVERAALSRRSYELQDSWHAALDNVLRLALRFYESTSASPRDELFSAMYGLTRYRFWHSDFDAALDSAFWDEKGILPVLLSFRDNRPMASQCEDAFCVLGGAMTRSRRNGPPFHHLFLFGWTAFVPSATAAQTAKIEQWLHALPAERDRRYDEFTAILLPQMRYLLRR
;
A
#
# COMPACT_ATOMS: atom_id res chain seq x y z
N MET A 1 -12.28 -19.60 12.55
CA MET A 1 -12.71 -18.96 11.28
C MET A 1 -11.53 -18.82 10.32
N GLU A 2 -10.42 -18.23 10.78
CA GLU A 2 -9.20 -17.96 9.98
C GLU A 2 -8.53 -19.22 9.40
N GLN A 3 -8.70 -20.38 10.06
CA GLN A 3 -8.00 -21.60 9.74
C GLN A 3 -8.47 -22.35 8.48
N PHE A 4 -9.44 -21.87 7.71
CA PHE A 4 -9.98 -22.65 6.59
C PHE A 4 -10.14 -21.86 5.27
N GLY A 5 -9.60 -20.64 5.22
CA GLY A 5 -9.75 -19.71 4.10
C GLY A 5 -11.13 -19.04 4.07
N ARG A 6 -11.22 -17.89 3.38
CA ARG A 6 -12.43 -17.04 3.31
C ARG A 6 -13.68 -17.78 2.81
N GLN A 7 -13.52 -18.82 1.99
CA GLN A 7 -14.61 -19.64 1.45
C GLN A 7 -15.35 -20.47 2.51
N ARG A 8 -14.75 -20.65 3.68
CA ARG A 8 -15.31 -21.45 4.79
C ARG A 8 -15.78 -20.57 5.96
N VAL A 9 -15.81 -19.25 5.79
CA VAL A 9 -16.37 -18.30 6.76
C VAL A 9 -17.91 -18.30 6.61
N ARG A 10 -18.58 -19.21 7.32
CA ARG A 10 -20.04 -19.44 7.22
C ARG A 10 -20.73 -19.55 8.58
N GLY A 11 -20.40 -18.67 9.53
CA GLY A 11 -20.97 -18.68 10.89
C GLY A 11 -21.46 -17.30 11.35
N GLY A 12 -22.45 -17.25 12.23
CA GLY A 12 -23.02 -16.02 12.79
C GLY A 12 -23.62 -15.08 11.73
N GLN A 13 -23.03 -13.90 11.57
CA GLN A 13 -23.52 -12.84 10.68
C GLN A 13 -23.27 -13.14 9.18
N TYR A 14 -22.46 -14.17 8.87
CA TYR A 14 -22.07 -14.55 7.50
C TYR A 14 -22.86 -15.73 6.93
N CYS A 15 -23.80 -16.30 7.69
CA CYS A 15 -24.54 -17.51 7.33
C CYS A 15 -25.43 -17.34 6.09
N THR A 16 -25.92 -16.12 5.85
CA THR A 16 -26.89 -15.79 4.79
C THR A 16 -26.28 -15.00 3.65
N LEU A 17 -25.00 -14.61 3.77
CA LEU A 17 -24.31 -13.78 2.79
C LEU A 17 -23.71 -14.65 1.68
N ASP A 18 -23.72 -14.16 0.44
CA ASP A 18 -22.94 -14.79 -0.61
C ASP A 18 -21.42 -14.59 -0.36
N GLN A 19 -20.56 -15.23 -1.17
CA GLN A 19 -19.11 -15.12 -0.95
C GLN A 19 -18.58 -13.68 -1.13
N ALA A 20 -19.14 -12.91 -2.07
CA ALA A 20 -18.70 -11.55 -2.33
C ALA A 20 -19.07 -10.61 -1.17
N GLU A 21 -20.24 -10.81 -0.58
CA GLU A 21 -20.71 -10.08 0.60
C GLU A 21 -19.90 -10.41 1.85
N VAL A 22 -19.51 -11.68 2.04
CA VAL A 22 -18.60 -12.10 3.11
C VAL A 22 -17.25 -11.42 2.95
N ASP A 23 -16.67 -11.44 1.75
CA ASP A 23 -15.37 -10.83 1.49
C ASP A 23 -15.40 -9.31 1.71
N ALA A 24 -16.44 -8.64 1.23
CA ALA A 24 -16.65 -7.20 1.48
C ALA A 24 -16.80 -6.89 2.98
N ALA A 25 -17.49 -7.75 3.73
CA ALA A 25 -17.63 -7.59 5.17
C ALA A 25 -16.30 -7.83 5.92
N LEU A 26 -15.51 -8.83 5.51
CA LEU A 26 -14.20 -9.10 6.09
C LEU A 26 -13.23 -7.94 5.85
N VAL A 27 -13.25 -7.33 4.65
CA VAL A 27 -12.44 -6.14 4.34
C VAL A 27 -12.88 -4.97 5.22
N ARG A 28 -14.19 -4.70 5.31
CA ARG A 28 -14.75 -3.61 6.12
C ARG A 28 -14.40 -3.72 7.61
N GLN A 29 -14.30 -4.94 8.11
CA GLN A 29 -13.97 -5.23 9.52
C GLN A 29 -12.46 -5.40 9.77
N GLY A 30 -11.62 -5.28 8.73
CA GLY A 30 -10.16 -5.46 8.83
C GLY A 30 -9.72 -6.89 9.14
N GLN A 31 -10.61 -7.88 8.96
CA GLN A 31 -10.33 -9.30 9.25
C GLN A 31 -9.82 -10.06 8.03
N TRP A 32 -10.00 -9.50 6.83
CA TRP A 32 -9.64 -10.15 5.56
C TRP A 32 -8.17 -10.55 5.49
N GLU A 33 -7.26 -9.65 5.89
CA GLU A 33 -5.81 -9.91 5.82
C GLU A 33 -5.38 -11.06 6.72
N GLY A 34 -5.94 -11.16 7.93
CA GLY A 34 -5.65 -12.26 8.85
C GLY A 34 -6.07 -13.61 8.27
N VAL A 35 -7.25 -13.66 7.66
CA VAL A 35 -7.76 -14.87 6.99
C VAL A 35 -6.89 -15.27 5.80
N GLU A 36 -6.49 -14.31 4.96
CA GLU A 36 -5.63 -14.61 3.81
C GLU A 36 -4.20 -14.97 4.20
N ARG A 37 -3.59 -14.30 5.19
CA ARG A 37 -2.28 -14.71 5.74
C ARG A 37 -2.33 -16.15 6.23
N ALA A 38 -3.38 -16.52 6.97
CA ALA A 38 -3.57 -17.89 7.45
C ALA A 38 -3.71 -18.91 6.30
N ALA A 39 -4.41 -18.56 5.22
CA ALA A 39 -4.54 -19.41 4.04
C ALA A 39 -3.21 -19.56 3.27
N LEU A 40 -2.52 -18.45 3.01
CA LEU A 40 -1.25 -18.41 2.27
C LEU A 40 -0.10 -19.05 3.05
N SER A 41 -0.11 -18.98 4.38
CA SER A 41 0.92 -19.59 5.24
C SER A 41 1.09 -21.09 4.99
N ARG A 42 0.05 -21.77 4.50
CA ARG A 42 -0.03 -23.21 4.27
C ARG A 42 0.26 -23.63 2.83
N ARG A 43 0.31 -22.67 1.90
CA ARG A 43 0.63 -22.95 0.51
C ARG A 43 2.15 -23.04 0.35
N SER A 44 2.60 -24.03 -0.42
CA SER A 44 3.96 -24.02 -0.96
C SER A 44 4.10 -22.84 -1.91
N TYR A 45 5.14 -22.03 -1.70
CA TYR A 45 5.48 -20.94 -2.61
C TYR A 45 6.64 -21.37 -3.48
N GLU A 46 6.44 -21.31 -4.80
CA GLU A 46 7.55 -21.27 -5.74
C GLU A 46 8.05 -19.82 -5.77
N LEU A 47 9.29 -19.61 -5.32
CA LEU A 47 9.92 -18.30 -5.39
C LEU A 47 10.11 -17.95 -6.87
N GLN A 48 9.78 -16.72 -7.25
CA GLN A 48 10.20 -16.18 -8.54
C GLN A 48 11.73 -16.07 -8.59
N ASP A 49 12.29 -16.01 -9.80
CA ASP A 49 13.73 -16.11 -10.07
C ASP A 49 14.61 -15.25 -9.14
N SER A 50 14.23 -13.99 -8.90
CA SER A 50 15.01 -13.06 -8.07
C SER A 50 14.15 -12.14 -7.22
N TRP A 51 14.74 -11.62 -6.14
CA TRP A 51 14.14 -10.61 -5.27
C TRP A 51 13.69 -9.37 -6.04
N HIS A 52 14.48 -8.91 -7.00
CA HIS A 52 14.16 -7.74 -7.81
C HIS A 52 12.93 -7.99 -8.69
N ALA A 53 12.90 -9.15 -9.37
CA ALA A 53 11.74 -9.55 -10.18
C ALA A 53 10.46 -9.66 -9.33
N ALA A 54 10.57 -10.13 -8.09
CA ALA A 54 9.44 -10.21 -7.16
C ALA A 54 8.89 -8.83 -6.76
N LEU A 55 9.78 -7.85 -6.51
CA LEU A 55 9.38 -6.46 -6.23
C LEU A 55 8.73 -5.80 -7.45
N ASP A 56 9.29 -5.98 -8.64
CA ASP A 56 8.71 -5.47 -9.89
C ASP A 56 7.34 -6.09 -10.14
N ASN A 57 7.18 -7.39 -9.86
CA ASN A 57 5.90 -8.08 -9.96
C ASN A 57 4.86 -7.50 -9.00
N VAL A 58 5.24 -7.16 -7.76
CA VAL A 58 4.35 -6.46 -6.81
C VAL A 58 3.90 -5.12 -7.38
N LEU A 59 4.81 -4.30 -7.91
CA LEU A 59 4.45 -3.01 -8.51
C LEU A 59 3.50 -3.17 -9.70
N ARG A 60 3.75 -4.15 -10.56
CA ARG A 60 2.90 -4.46 -11.72
C ARG A 60 1.48 -4.88 -11.28
N LEU A 61 1.38 -5.73 -10.27
CA LEU A 61 0.09 -6.16 -9.71
C LEU A 61 -0.63 -5.02 -8.99
N ALA A 62 0.11 -4.13 -8.32
CA ALA A 62 -0.46 -2.96 -7.67
C ALA A 62 -1.12 -2.01 -8.68
N LEU A 63 -0.44 -1.72 -9.79
CA LEU A 63 -1.03 -0.93 -10.88
C LEU A 63 -2.31 -1.56 -11.43
N ARG A 64 -2.26 -2.88 -11.73
CA ARG A 64 -3.44 -3.61 -12.22
C ARG A 64 -4.59 -3.57 -11.21
N PHE A 65 -4.29 -3.66 -9.92
CA PHE A 65 -5.30 -3.57 -8.86
C PHE A 65 -5.96 -2.19 -8.82
N TYR A 66 -5.18 -1.10 -8.81
CA TYR A 66 -5.71 0.27 -8.73
C TYR A 66 -6.48 0.70 -9.99
N GLU A 67 -6.26 0.04 -11.11
CA GLU A 67 -6.99 0.26 -12.36
C GLU A 67 -8.24 -0.62 -12.49
N SER A 68 -8.38 -1.64 -11.64
CA SER A 68 -9.48 -2.60 -11.72
C SER A 68 -10.70 -2.15 -10.93
N THR A 69 -11.87 -2.51 -11.43
CA THR A 69 -13.15 -2.45 -10.69
C THR A 69 -13.50 -3.78 -10.02
N SER A 70 -12.63 -4.79 -10.11
CA SER A 70 -12.88 -6.16 -9.64
C SER A 70 -12.04 -6.51 -8.40
N ALA A 71 -12.52 -7.45 -7.58
CA ALA A 71 -11.83 -7.87 -6.35
C ALA A 71 -10.64 -8.82 -6.60
N SER A 72 -10.58 -9.51 -7.75
CA SER A 72 -9.54 -10.53 -8.03
C SER A 72 -8.09 -10.00 -7.98
N PRO A 73 -7.78 -8.81 -8.53
CA PRO A 73 -6.44 -8.22 -8.42
C PRO A 73 -5.98 -7.90 -6.99
N ARG A 74 -6.91 -7.71 -6.03
CA ARG A 74 -6.58 -7.50 -4.61
C ARG A 74 -5.87 -8.72 -4.03
N ASP A 75 -6.43 -9.90 -4.29
CA ASP A 75 -5.93 -11.17 -3.77
C ASP A 75 -4.57 -11.52 -4.39
N GLU A 76 -4.42 -11.27 -5.69
CA GLU A 76 -3.16 -11.47 -6.42
C GLU A 76 -2.06 -10.56 -5.86
N LEU A 77 -2.35 -9.27 -5.68
CA LEU A 77 -1.41 -8.30 -5.11
C LEU A 77 -1.00 -8.70 -3.69
N PHE A 78 -1.98 -9.01 -2.83
CA PHE A 78 -1.69 -9.42 -1.46
C PHE A 78 -0.86 -10.71 -1.41
N SER A 79 -1.17 -11.69 -2.27
CA SER A 79 -0.41 -12.93 -2.37
C SER A 79 1.03 -12.69 -2.83
N ALA A 80 1.26 -11.74 -3.74
CA ALA A 80 2.61 -11.37 -4.17
C ALA A 80 3.38 -10.66 -3.05
N MET A 81 2.75 -9.69 -2.37
CA MET A 81 3.30 -9.00 -1.20
C MET A 81 3.67 -9.99 -0.08
N TYR A 82 2.75 -10.88 0.28
CA TYR A 82 3.01 -11.91 1.29
C TYR A 82 4.09 -12.90 0.83
N GLY A 83 4.16 -13.21 -0.46
CA GLY A 83 5.21 -14.04 -1.05
C GLY A 83 6.61 -13.47 -0.83
N LEU A 84 6.77 -12.14 -0.74
CA LEU A 84 8.06 -11.51 -0.43
C LEU A 84 8.63 -11.98 0.92
N THR A 85 7.78 -12.32 1.89
CA THR A 85 8.20 -12.84 3.21
C THR A 85 8.99 -14.14 3.15
N ARG A 86 8.94 -14.85 2.01
CA ARG A 86 9.62 -16.11 1.78
C ARG A 86 11.04 -15.95 1.27
N TYR A 87 11.42 -14.75 0.83
CA TYR A 87 12.78 -14.48 0.39
C TYR A 87 13.67 -14.19 1.59
N ARG A 88 14.93 -14.64 1.53
CA ARG A 88 15.95 -14.38 2.56
C ARG A 88 16.21 -12.89 2.84
N PHE A 89 15.82 -12.02 1.91
CA PHE A 89 16.01 -10.57 1.99
C PHE A 89 14.86 -9.87 2.73
N TRP A 90 13.80 -10.58 3.07
CA TRP A 90 12.75 -10.06 3.93
C TRP A 90 13.26 -9.88 5.36
N HIS A 91 12.93 -8.74 5.96
CA HIS A 91 13.20 -8.42 7.36
C HIS A 91 11.89 -8.10 8.06
N SER A 92 11.80 -8.37 9.37
CA SER A 92 10.61 -8.08 10.18
C SER A 92 10.22 -6.61 10.17
N ASP A 93 11.17 -5.71 9.91
CA ASP A 93 10.91 -4.27 9.78
C ASP A 93 10.03 -3.95 8.56
N PHE A 94 9.84 -4.89 7.63
CA PHE A 94 8.96 -4.74 6.47
C PHE A 94 7.53 -5.23 6.74
N ASP A 95 7.27 -5.87 7.89
CA ASP A 95 5.98 -6.52 8.17
C ASP A 95 4.82 -5.52 8.13
N ALA A 96 5.05 -4.26 8.52
CA ALA A 96 4.06 -3.20 8.43
C ALA A 96 3.54 -3.03 6.98
N ALA A 97 4.37 -3.25 5.96
CA ALA A 97 3.96 -3.11 4.56
C ALA A 97 2.89 -4.13 4.13
N LEU A 98 2.70 -5.22 4.88
CA LEU A 98 1.62 -6.18 4.65
C LEU A 98 0.25 -5.67 5.14
N ASP A 99 0.20 -4.53 5.82
CA ASP A 99 -1.05 -3.94 6.28
C ASP A 99 -1.69 -3.10 5.17
N SER A 100 -3.02 -3.13 5.09
CA SER A 100 -3.82 -2.38 4.11
C SER A 100 -3.53 -0.89 4.08
N ALA A 101 -3.08 -0.32 5.19
CA ALA A 101 -2.62 1.07 5.27
C ALA A 101 -1.46 1.38 4.31
N PHE A 102 -0.70 0.36 3.89
CA PHE A 102 0.34 0.49 2.89
C PHE A 102 -0.18 0.30 1.46
N TRP A 103 -0.76 -0.86 1.14
CA TRP A 103 -0.96 -1.29 -0.25
C TRP A 103 -2.40 -1.18 -0.77
N ASP A 104 -3.42 -1.00 0.08
CA ASP A 104 -4.82 -0.95 -0.37
C ASP A 104 -5.12 0.38 -1.11
N GLU A 105 -6.31 0.53 -1.69
CA GLU A 105 -6.70 1.70 -2.50
C GLU A 105 -6.53 3.05 -1.77
N LYS A 106 -6.73 3.05 -0.46
CA LYS A 106 -6.56 4.23 0.41
C LYS A 106 -5.19 4.29 1.09
N GLY A 107 -4.30 3.38 0.75
CA GLY A 107 -2.99 3.20 1.36
C GLY A 107 -1.97 4.25 0.95
N ILE A 108 -0.72 3.96 1.29
CA ILE A 108 0.46 4.77 0.96
C ILE A 108 0.89 4.55 -0.49
N LEU A 109 0.98 3.29 -0.92
CA LEU A 109 1.48 2.89 -2.23
C LEU A 109 0.77 3.57 -3.41
N PRO A 110 -0.59 3.63 -3.50
CA PRO A 110 -1.23 4.27 -4.66
C PRO A 110 -0.91 5.77 -4.73
N VAL A 111 -0.72 6.45 -3.60
CA VAL A 111 -0.30 7.86 -3.58
C VAL A 111 1.10 8.01 -4.18
N LEU A 112 2.05 7.16 -3.77
CA LEU A 112 3.42 7.20 -4.28
C LEU A 112 3.49 6.83 -5.77
N LEU A 113 2.70 5.83 -6.20
CA LEU A 113 2.60 5.48 -7.63
C LEU A 113 1.97 6.60 -8.45
N SER A 114 1.06 7.39 -7.85
CA SER A 114 0.49 8.55 -8.54
C SER A 114 1.56 9.60 -8.88
N PHE A 115 2.55 9.76 -8.00
CA PHE A 115 3.67 10.68 -8.23
C PHE A 115 4.66 10.11 -9.24
N ARG A 116 5.01 8.81 -9.11
CA ARG A 116 5.92 8.12 -10.03
C ARG A 116 5.44 8.17 -11.47
N ASP A 117 4.15 7.93 -11.69
CA ASP A 117 3.56 7.81 -13.02
C ASP A 117 2.88 9.12 -13.48
N ASN A 118 2.98 10.19 -12.67
CA ASN A 118 2.41 11.51 -12.93
C ASN A 118 0.92 11.49 -13.31
N ARG A 119 0.13 10.64 -12.63
CA ARG A 119 -1.32 10.50 -12.82
C ARG A 119 -2.00 9.99 -11.56
N PRO A 120 -3.29 10.25 -11.32
CA PRO A 120 -4.02 9.68 -10.19
C PRO A 120 -4.10 8.14 -10.24
N MET A 121 -3.83 7.48 -9.10
CA MET A 121 -4.03 6.05 -8.88
C MET A 121 -5.01 5.82 -7.74
N ALA A 122 -5.95 4.88 -7.91
CA ALA A 122 -6.99 4.54 -6.92
C ALA A 122 -7.77 5.77 -6.39
N SER A 123 -7.84 6.82 -7.18
CA SER A 123 -8.43 8.11 -6.81
C SER A 123 -9.16 8.71 -8.01
N GLN A 124 -10.24 9.43 -7.73
CA GLN A 124 -11.01 10.22 -8.71
C GLN A 124 -10.49 11.67 -8.82
N CYS A 125 -9.28 11.95 -8.31
CA CYS A 125 -8.63 13.24 -8.46
C CYS A 125 -8.30 13.54 -9.92
N GLU A 126 -8.15 14.83 -10.25
CA GLU A 126 -7.79 15.25 -11.61
C GLU A 126 -6.31 15.00 -11.93
N ASP A 127 -5.42 15.26 -10.97
CA ASP A 127 -3.97 15.14 -11.14
C ASP A 127 -3.25 14.63 -9.87
N ALA A 128 -1.94 14.42 -9.99
CA ALA A 128 -1.09 13.97 -8.90
C ALA A 128 -1.03 14.99 -7.73
N PHE A 129 -1.17 16.29 -8.00
CA PHE A 129 -1.18 17.31 -6.95
C PHE A 129 -2.46 17.24 -6.11
N CYS A 130 -3.62 17.03 -6.73
CA CYS A 130 -4.88 16.77 -6.03
C CYS A 130 -4.79 15.51 -5.16
N VAL A 131 -4.13 14.45 -5.64
CA VAL A 131 -3.86 13.25 -4.84
C VAL A 131 -2.99 13.59 -3.62
N LEU A 132 -1.92 14.37 -3.79
CA LEU A 132 -1.09 14.84 -2.67
C LEU A 132 -1.91 15.66 -1.67
N GLY A 133 -2.72 16.61 -2.15
CA GLY A 133 -3.59 17.42 -1.30
C GLY A 133 -4.52 16.57 -0.43
N GLY A 134 -5.18 15.57 -1.03
CA GLY A 134 -6.00 14.60 -0.31
C GLY A 134 -5.20 13.70 0.64
N ALA A 135 -3.94 13.41 0.33
CA ALA A 135 -3.04 12.66 1.22
C ALA A 135 -2.61 13.50 2.44
N MET A 136 -2.43 14.82 2.26
CA MET A 136 -2.06 15.77 3.31
C MET A 136 -3.20 16.06 4.29
N THR A 137 -4.47 15.81 3.94
CA THR A 137 -5.60 15.93 4.88
C THR A 137 -5.80 14.67 5.74
N ARG A 138 -5.11 13.57 5.43
CA ARG A 138 -5.21 12.33 6.20
C ARG A 138 -4.68 12.55 7.62
N SER A 139 -5.53 12.28 8.60
CA SER A 139 -5.16 12.21 10.01
C SER A 139 -5.19 10.76 10.49
N ARG A 140 -4.46 10.47 11.56
CA ARG A 140 -4.47 9.15 12.21
C ARG A 140 -4.88 9.31 13.66
N ARG A 141 -5.72 8.39 14.11
CA ARG A 141 -6.18 8.34 15.50
C ARG A 141 -5.02 8.09 16.47
N ASN A 142 -4.05 7.26 16.05
CA ASN A 142 -2.89 6.87 16.86
C ASN A 142 -1.61 7.09 16.04
N GLY A 143 -0.77 8.02 16.48
CA GLY A 143 0.53 8.33 15.89
C GLY A 143 0.47 9.40 14.78
N PRO A 144 1.65 9.89 14.35
CA PRO A 144 1.72 10.93 13.34
C PRO A 144 1.25 10.41 11.97
N PRO A 145 0.73 11.31 11.11
CA PRO A 145 0.33 10.97 9.75
C PRO A 145 1.56 10.69 8.87
N PHE A 146 1.34 10.00 7.75
CA PHE A 146 2.39 9.60 6.80
C PHE A 146 2.82 10.72 5.84
N HIS A 147 2.67 11.98 6.25
CA HIS A 147 2.91 13.13 5.37
C HIS A 147 4.35 13.19 4.86
N HIS A 148 5.33 12.74 5.66
CA HIS A 148 6.72 12.70 5.23
C HIS A 148 6.92 11.75 4.03
N LEU A 149 6.28 10.58 4.02
CA LEU A 149 6.34 9.65 2.89
C LEU A 149 5.81 10.29 1.61
N PHE A 150 4.68 11.02 1.71
CA PHE A 150 4.07 11.65 0.54
C PHE A 150 4.91 12.81 0.01
N LEU A 151 5.40 13.68 0.88
CA LEU A 151 6.22 14.81 0.47
C LEU A 151 7.59 14.35 -0.05
N PHE A 152 8.21 13.35 0.57
CA PHE A 152 9.45 12.76 0.04
C PHE A 152 9.22 11.99 -1.26
N GLY A 153 8.06 11.34 -1.42
CA GLY A 153 7.66 10.73 -2.69
C GLY A 153 7.54 11.77 -3.79
N TRP A 154 6.90 12.90 -3.49
CA TRP A 154 6.81 14.02 -4.42
C TRP A 154 8.20 14.54 -4.82
N THR A 155 9.08 14.77 -3.85
CA THR A 155 10.47 15.22 -4.10
C THR A 155 11.28 14.21 -4.91
N ALA A 156 11.06 12.91 -4.71
CA ALA A 156 11.80 11.87 -5.42
C ALA A 156 11.36 11.70 -6.88
N PHE A 157 10.06 11.85 -7.18
CA PHE A 157 9.52 11.58 -8.51
C PHE A 157 9.25 12.84 -9.35
N VAL A 158 9.12 14.00 -8.70
CA VAL A 158 8.96 15.31 -9.36
C VAL A 158 7.87 15.30 -10.43
N PRO A 159 6.61 14.94 -10.09
CA PRO A 159 5.50 15.02 -11.03
C PRO A 159 5.23 16.48 -11.45
N SER A 160 4.43 16.65 -12.51
CA SER A 160 4.11 17.98 -13.06
C SER A 160 3.39 18.84 -12.03
N ALA A 161 3.88 20.07 -11.83
CA ALA A 161 3.22 21.06 -11.00
C ALA A 161 3.45 22.49 -11.51
N THR A 162 2.49 23.36 -11.22
CA THR A 162 2.61 24.81 -11.41
C THR A 162 3.50 25.43 -10.33
N ALA A 163 4.01 26.64 -10.58
CA ALA A 163 4.84 27.35 -9.60
C ALA A 163 4.12 27.56 -8.24
N ALA A 164 2.81 27.81 -8.26
CA ALA A 164 2.02 27.94 -7.04
C ALA A 164 1.91 26.62 -6.26
N GLN A 165 1.74 25.49 -6.97
CA GLN A 165 1.73 24.17 -6.37
C GLN A 165 3.10 23.83 -5.76
N THR A 166 4.20 24.11 -6.47
CA THR A 166 5.57 23.91 -5.96
C THR A 166 5.81 24.69 -4.66
N ALA A 167 5.46 25.98 -4.64
CA ALA A 167 5.59 26.80 -3.43
C ALA A 167 4.77 26.24 -2.25
N LYS A 168 3.60 25.65 -2.53
CA LYS A 168 2.78 25.02 -1.49
C LYS A 168 3.43 23.75 -0.93
N ILE A 169 4.05 22.95 -1.79
CA ILE A 169 4.76 21.72 -1.40
C ILE A 169 5.99 22.06 -0.55
N GLU A 170 6.75 23.10 -0.91
CA GLU A 170 7.86 23.60 -0.10
C GLU A 170 7.38 24.05 1.29
N GLN A 171 6.25 24.76 1.35
CA GLN A 171 5.63 25.13 2.64
C GLN A 171 5.30 23.90 3.49
N TRP A 172 4.73 22.84 2.89
CA TRP A 172 4.44 21.60 3.60
C TRP A 172 5.69 20.86 4.05
N LEU A 173 6.75 20.82 3.23
CA LEU A 173 8.04 20.23 3.60
C LEU A 173 8.65 20.94 4.81
N HIS A 174 8.59 22.27 4.86
CA HIS A 174 9.06 23.05 6.01
C HIS A 174 8.22 22.85 7.28
N ALA A 175 6.93 22.55 7.13
CA ALA A 175 6.00 22.32 8.23
C ALA A 175 5.98 20.86 8.74
N LEU A 176 6.81 19.96 8.17
CA LEU A 176 6.85 18.57 8.61
C LEU A 176 7.30 18.45 10.06
N PRO A 177 6.61 17.66 10.90
CA PRO A 177 7.04 17.41 12.26
C PRO A 177 8.38 16.66 12.31
N ALA A 178 9.12 16.87 13.40
CA ALA A 178 10.36 16.16 13.68
C ALA A 178 10.09 14.67 13.98
N GLU A 179 9.04 14.38 14.75
CA GLU A 179 8.58 13.02 15.02
C GLU A 179 7.77 12.50 13.83
N ARG A 180 8.16 11.33 13.32
CA ARG A 180 7.61 10.73 12.10
C ARG A 180 7.39 9.25 12.32
N ASP A 181 6.34 8.71 11.71
CA ASP A 181 6.10 7.28 11.72
C ASP A 181 6.89 6.61 10.59
N ARG A 182 8.04 6.03 10.94
CA ARG A 182 8.99 5.49 9.96
C ARG A 182 8.78 4.03 9.61
N ARG A 183 7.69 3.40 10.07
CA ARG A 183 7.48 1.94 9.94
C ARG A 183 7.42 1.43 8.50
N TYR A 184 7.19 2.30 7.52
CA TYR A 184 7.13 1.96 6.10
C TYR A 184 8.37 2.44 5.33
N ASP A 185 9.27 3.19 5.95
CA ASP A 185 10.37 3.88 5.27
C ASP A 185 11.31 2.87 4.58
N GLU A 186 11.76 1.84 5.31
CA GLU A 186 12.73 0.87 4.77
C GLU A 186 12.16 0.04 3.62
N PHE A 187 10.94 -0.49 3.77
CA PHE A 187 10.31 -1.24 2.69
C PHE A 187 10.04 -0.35 1.47
N THR A 188 9.60 0.90 1.70
CA THR A 188 9.38 1.87 0.62
C THR A 188 10.70 2.21 -0.10
N ALA A 189 11.81 2.34 0.62
CA ALA A 189 13.14 2.60 0.05
C ALA A 189 13.70 1.42 -0.77
N ILE A 190 13.15 0.21 -0.59
CA ILE A 190 13.48 -0.98 -1.37
C ILE A 190 12.55 -1.09 -2.58
N LEU A 191 11.23 -0.96 -2.35
CA LEU A 191 10.21 -1.06 -3.40
C LEU A 191 10.29 0.10 -4.40
N LEU A 192 10.63 1.29 -3.93
CA LEU A 192 10.77 2.52 -4.72
C LEU A 192 12.17 3.13 -4.46
N PRO A 193 13.23 2.59 -5.09
CA PRO A 193 14.62 2.95 -4.81
C PRO A 193 14.94 4.44 -4.93
N GLN A 194 14.20 5.18 -5.76
CA GLN A 194 14.32 6.62 -5.95
C GLN A 194 14.11 7.41 -4.65
N MET A 195 13.32 6.87 -3.71
CA MET A 195 13.04 7.53 -2.42
C MET A 195 14.11 7.27 -1.35
N ARG A 196 15.03 6.32 -1.59
CA ARG A 196 15.96 5.80 -0.57
C ARG A 196 16.81 6.88 0.11
N TYR A 197 17.28 7.88 -0.63
CA TYR A 197 18.15 8.93 -0.11
C TYR A 197 17.42 9.94 0.80
N LEU A 198 16.09 10.00 0.70
CA LEU A 198 15.24 10.85 1.54
C LEU A 198 14.79 10.10 2.79
N LEU A 199 14.44 8.83 2.64
CA LEU A 199 13.89 8.00 3.72
C LEU A 199 14.93 7.50 4.72
N ARG A 200 16.22 7.56 4.39
CA ARG A 200 17.32 7.16 5.29
C ARG A 200 17.94 8.31 6.09
N ARG A 201 17.42 9.53 5.94
CA ARG A 201 17.82 10.70 6.73
C ARG A 201 17.18 10.68 8.11
#